data_AF-A0A537RGU3-F1
#
_entry.id   AF-A0A537RGU3-F1
#
_cell.length_a   1.000
_cell.length_b   1.000
_cell.length_c   1.000
_cell.angle_alpha   90.00
_cell.angle_beta   90.00
_cell.angle_gamma   90.00
#
_symmetry.space_group_name_H-M   'P 1'
#
loop_
_entity.id
_entity.type
_entity.pdbx_description
1 polymer ?
#
loop_
_entity_poly.entity_id
_entity_poly.type
_entity_poly.pdbx_seq_one_letter_code
_entity_poly.pdbx_strand_id
1 'polypeptide(L)'
;MRYSTIITCSALVFACTVSPAPRVEGPFVGNWITAENASITIRPDTIVQYQPDGESTTLDKNACRGIFSFAHGTKSRQDLTSLVPRQPDLRQKISDILVEQSYPVAELNCDRGDQTYVLLNDRQLLAIYRDGDVGAIERLARR
;
A
#
# COMPACT_ATOMS: atom_id res chain seq x y z
N MET A 1 73.91 -12.41 22.66
CA MET A 1 73.74 -10.96 22.46
C MET A 1 73.08 -10.79 21.09
N ARG A 2 71.76 -10.57 20.99
CA ARG A 2 70.96 -9.34 21.19
C ARG A 2 70.79 -8.54 19.88
N TYR A 3 69.51 -8.26 19.55
CA TYR A 3 68.92 -7.30 18.56
C TYR A 3 68.91 -7.73 17.08
N SER A 4 67.91 -7.44 16.23
CA SER A 4 66.59 -6.79 16.39
C SER A 4 65.69 -7.11 15.18
N THR A 5 64.39 -7.21 15.49
CA THR A 5 63.18 -7.35 14.67
C THR A 5 62.98 -6.25 13.61
N ILE A 6 62.40 -6.58 12.44
CA ILE A 6 61.30 -5.79 11.83
C ILE A 6 60.29 -6.76 11.20
N ILE A 7 59.11 -6.85 11.80
CA ILE A 7 57.92 -7.53 11.27
C ILE A 7 57.11 -6.46 10.55
N THR A 8 56.94 -6.59 9.24
CA THR A 8 56.05 -5.73 8.46
C THR A 8 54.64 -6.31 8.51
N CYS A 9 53.80 -5.72 9.35
CA CYS A 9 52.38 -6.06 9.49
C CYS A 9 51.59 -5.35 8.38
N SER A 10 51.26 -6.05 7.30
CA SER A 10 50.35 -5.53 6.27
C SER A 10 48.91 -5.69 6.75
N ALA A 11 48.32 -4.60 7.25
CA ALA A 11 46.90 -4.52 7.55
C ALA A 11 46.10 -4.47 6.24
N LEU A 12 45.49 -5.60 5.87
CA LEU A 12 44.46 -5.66 4.83
C LEU A 12 43.16 -5.09 5.41
N VAL A 13 42.85 -3.86 5.02
CA VAL A 13 41.56 -3.21 5.32
C VAL A 13 40.48 -3.92 4.50
N PHE A 14 39.76 -4.84 5.14
CA PHE A 14 38.49 -5.35 4.60
C PHE A 14 37.48 -4.21 4.61
N ALA A 15 37.35 -3.52 3.48
CA ALA A 15 36.23 -2.64 3.23
C ALA A 15 34.96 -3.49 3.12
N CYS A 16 34.22 -3.63 4.22
CA CYS A 16 32.84 -4.10 4.19
C CYS A 16 32.01 -3.06 3.43
N THR A 17 31.83 -3.24 2.13
CA THR A 17 30.78 -2.55 1.38
C THR A 17 29.45 -3.12 1.86
N VAL A 18 28.86 -2.49 2.87
CA VAL A 18 27.44 -2.67 3.18
C VAL A 18 26.68 -2.13 1.98
N SER A 19 26.39 -3.00 0.99
CA SER A 19 25.34 -2.69 0.02
C SER A 19 24.05 -2.52 0.82
N PRO A 20 23.38 -1.36 0.77
CA PRO A 20 22.05 -1.26 1.35
C PRO A 20 21.18 -2.29 0.63
N ALA A 21 20.60 -3.21 1.39
CA ALA A 21 19.62 -4.15 0.85
C ALA A 21 18.57 -3.34 0.07
N PRO A 22 18.16 -3.76 -1.14
CA PRO A 22 17.06 -3.12 -1.82
C PRO A 22 15.88 -3.12 -0.84
N ARG A 23 15.41 -1.92 -0.45
CA ARG A 23 14.20 -1.83 0.35
C ARG A 23 13.12 -2.46 -0.51
N VAL A 24 12.60 -3.61 -0.09
CA VAL A 24 11.42 -4.18 -0.71
C VAL A 24 10.32 -3.16 -0.48
N GLU A 25 10.05 -2.32 -1.48
CA GLU A 25 8.90 -1.45 -1.48
C GLU A 25 7.67 -2.35 -1.30
N GLY A 26 6.83 -2.05 -0.31
CA GLY A 26 5.67 -2.89 0.01
C GLY A 26 4.81 -3.13 -1.24
N PRO A 27 4.07 -4.24 -1.33
CA PRO A 27 3.44 -4.68 -2.58
C PRO A 27 2.39 -3.70 -3.14
N PHE A 28 1.91 -2.77 -2.29
CA PHE A 28 1.02 -1.69 -2.67
C PHE A 28 1.74 -0.48 -3.26
N VAL A 29 3.01 -0.25 -2.93
CA VAL A 29 3.75 0.95 -3.32
C VAL A 29 3.87 1.00 -4.84
N GLY A 30 3.52 2.16 -5.40
CA GLY A 30 3.55 2.41 -6.83
C GLY A 30 2.28 3.08 -7.35
N ASN A 31 2.21 3.15 -8.67
CA ASN A 31 1.13 3.79 -9.41
C ASN A 31 0.06 2.77 -9.82
N TRP A 32 -1.19 3.12 -9.60
CA TRP A 32 -2.35 2.32 -9.92
C TRP A 32 -3.34 3.15 -10.72
N ILE A 33 -4.00 2.53 -11.69
CA ILE A 33 -4.91 3.20 -12.62
C ILE A 33 -6.26 2.48 -12.68
N THR A 34 -7.33 3.25 -12.73
CA THR A 34 -8.70 2.76 -12.91
C THR A 34 -8.98 2.50 -14.39
N ALA A 35 -10.14 1.92 -14.72
CA ALA A 35 -10.53 1.69 -16.11
C ALA A 35 -10.76 3.02 -16.87
N GLU A 36 -11.12 4.08 -16.14
CA GLU A 36 -11.41 5.43 -16.61
C GLU A 36 -10.16 6.32 -16.69
N ASN A 37 -8.97 5.76 -16.47
CA ASN A 37 -7.68 6.45 -16.44
C ASN A 37 -7.48 7.44 -15.28
N ALA A 38 -8.33 7.40 -14.24
CA ALA A 38 -7.96 8.02 -12.97
C ALA A 38 -6.80 7.23 -12.36
N SER A 39 -5.90 7.90 -11.64
CA SER A 39 -4.74 7.21 -11.06
C SER A 39 -4.47 7.60 -9.63
N ILE A 40 -3.84 6.68 -8.90
CA ILE A 40 -3.37 6.92 -7.55
C ILE A 40 -1.91 6.46 -7.43
N THR A 41 -1.15 7.10 -6.55
CA THR A 41 0.15 6.59 -6.09
C THR A 41 0.00 6.21 -4.63
N ILE A 42 0.17 4.93 -4.32
CA ILE A 42 0.30 4.49 -2.93
C ILE A 42 1.77 4.64 -2.54
N ARG A 43 2.01 5.38 -1.45
CA ARG A 43 3.31 5.55 -0.81
C ARG A 43 3.32 4.77 0.51
N PRO A 44 4.47 4.61 1.19
CA PRO A 44 4.52 3.85 2.44
C PRO A 44 3.57 4.34 3.54
N ASP A 45 3.29 5.64 3.58
CA ASP A 45 2.58 6.32 4.67
C ASP A 45 1.42 7.22 4.20
N THR A 46 1.16 7.31 2.90
CA THR A 46 0.13 8.20 2.32
C THR A 46 -0.31 7.71 0.93
N ILE A 47 -1.35 8.33 0.38
CA ILE A 47 -1.85 8.09 -0.97
C ILE A 47 -1.97 9.42 -1.69
N VAL A 48 -1.53 9.49 -2.94
CA VAL A 48 -1.78 10.62 -3.82
C VAL A 48 -2.84 10.21 -4.83
N GLN A 49 -3.91 10.98 -4.94
CA GLN A 49 -4.94 10.81 -5.96
C GLN A 49 -4.70 11.82 -7.08
N TYR A 50 -4.78 11.38 -8.33
CA TYR A 50 -4.66 12.22 -9.52
C TYR A 50 -6.00 12.29 -10.22
N GLN A 51 -6.50 13.50 -10.38
CA GLN A 51 -7.71 13.79 -11.11
C GLN A 51 -7.45 13.83 -12.62
N PRO A 52 -8.48 13.58 -13.45
CA PRO A 52 -8.32 13.62 -14.91
C PRO A 52 -7.87 14.98 -15.48
N ASP A 53 -8.10 16.08 -14.74
CA ASP A 53 -7.66 17.43 -15.10
C ASP A 53 -6.18 17.71 -14.80
N GLY A 54 -5.48 16.75 -14.18
CA GLY A 54 -4.08 16.85 -13.80
C GLY A 54 -3.83 17.38 -12.38
N GLU A 55 -4.87 17.76 -11.64
CA GLU A 55 -4.74 18.09 -10.22
C GLU A 55 -4.44 16.82 -9.40
N SER A 56 -3.66 16.99 -8.33
CA SER A 56 -3.34 15.88 -7.43
C SER A 56 -3.59 16.28 -5.98
N THR A 57 -4.23 15.39 -5.22
CA THR A 57 -4.43 15.56 -3.78
C THR A 57 -3.68 14.46 -3.02
N THR A 58 -2.77 14.86 -2.13
CA THR A 58 -2.18 13.95 -1.15
C THR A 58 -3.15 13.76 0.01
N LEU A 59 -3.54 12.52 0.27
CA LEU A 59 -4.35 12.14 1.42
C LEU A 59 -3.43 11.96 2.62
N ASP A 60 -3.28 13.03 3.38
CA ASP A 60 -2.51 13.09 4.62
C ASP A 60 -3.36 13.68 5.76
N LYS A 61 -2.74 13.90 6.92
CA LYS A 61 -3.40 14.46 8.10
C LYS A 61 -4.08 15.81 7.84
N ASN A 62 -3.51 16.66 6.99
CA ASN A 62 -4.06 17.98 6.69
C ASN A 62 -5.26 17.85 5.75
N ALA A 63 -5.13 17.06 4.67
CA ALA A 63 -6.21 16.82 3.73
C ALA A 63 -7.42 16.12 4.38
N CYS A 64 -7.16 15.26 5.37
CA CYS A 64 -8.17 14.52 6.11
C CYS A 64 -8.65 15.21 7.40
N ARG A 65 -8.48 16.54 7.53
CA ARG A 65 -9.00 17.35 8.65
C ARG A 65 -8.62 16.83 10.04
N GLY A 66 -7.43 16.22 10.16
CA GLY A 66 -6.89 15.67 11.40
C GLY A 66 -7.23 14.21 11.70
N ILE A 67 -8.18 13.60 10.97
CA ILE A 67 -8.54 12.18 11.09
C ILE A 67 -7.85 11.43 9.95
N PHE A 68 -6.61 11.03 10.18
CA PHE A 68 -5.81 10.28 9.22
C PHE A 68 -5.18 9.07 9.87
N SER A 69 -5.39 7.90 9.28
CA SER A 69 -4.55 6.73 9.51
C SER A 69 -4.33 6.00 8.20
N PHE A 70 -3.10 5.55 7.98
CA PHE A 70 -2.76 4.69 6.86
C PHE A 70 -1.96 3.50 7.38
N ALA A 71 -2.48 2.30 7.17
CA ALA A 71 -1.91 1.07 7.73
C ALA A 71 -1.97 -0.07 6.73
N HIS A 72 -0.95 -0.92 6.77
CA HIS A 72 -0.91 -2.17 6.02
C HIS A 72 -1.23 -3.34 6.93
N GLY A 73 -1.90 -4.35 6.39
CA GLY A 73 -2.30 -5.52 7.16
C GLY A 73 -2.76 -6.69 6.31
N THR A 74 -3.49 -7.60 6.94
CA THR A 74 -4.17 -8.71 6.27
C THR A 74 -5.57 -8.80 6.81
N LYS A 75 -6.56 -9.02 5.94
CA LYS A 75 -7.95 -9.24 6.33
C LYS A 75 -8.49 -10.52 5.72
N SER A 76 -9.43 -11.15 6.41
CA SER A 76 -10.16 -12.27 5.84
C SER A 76 -11.15 -11.78 4.77
N ARG A 77 -11.53 -12.68 3.87
CA ARG A 77 -12.63 -12.45 2.91
C ARG A 77 -13.93 -12.07 3.63
N GLN A 78 -14.19 -12.65 4.80
CA GLN A 78 -15.36 -12.33 5.61
C GLN A 78 -15.30 -10.88 6.15
N ASP A 79 -14.14 -10.44 6.65
CA ASP A 79 -13.99 -9.07 7.15
C ASP A 79 -14.20 -8.07 6.01
N LEU A 80 -13.61 -8.35 4.83
CA LEU A 80 -13.73 -7.50 3.65
C LEU A 80 -15.16 -7.40 3.12
N THR A 81 -15.89 -8.51 3.05
CA THR A 81 -17.31 -8.51 2.67
C THR A 81 -18.22 -7.89 3.74
N SER A 82 -17.78 -7.87 4.99
CA SER A 82 -18.53 -7.23 6.10
C SER A 82 -18.35 -5.72 6.16
N LEU A 83 -17.44 -5.14 5.36
CA LEU A 83 -17.22 -3.69 5.27
C LEU A 83 -18.44 -2.91 4.75
N VAL A 84 -19.34 -3.56 3.99
CA VAL A 84 -20.53 -2.93 3.39
C VAL A 84 -21.81 -3.65 3.81
N PRO A 85 -22.12 -3.70 5.12
CA PRO A 85 -23.13 -4.60 5.69
C PRO A 85 -24.55 -4.37 5.16
N ARG A 86 -24.86 -3.13 4.76
CA ARG A 86 -26.19 -2.69 4.31
C ARG A 86 -26.41 -2.81 2.80
N GLN A 87 -25.43 -3.27 2.03
CA GLN A 87 -25.51 -3.39 0.56
C GLN A 87 -25.29 -4.85 0.13
N PRO A 88 -26.32 -5.72 0.23
CA PRO A 88 -26.17 -7.16 -0.03
C PRO A 88 -25.62 -7.46 -1.44
N ASP A 89 -26.05 -6.72 -2.46
CA ASP A 89 -25.55 -6.90 -3.83
C ASP A 89 -24.06 -6.55 -3.95
N LEU A 90 -23.61 -5.49 -3.26
CA LEU A 90 -22.20 -5.12 -3.24
C LEU A 90 -21.37 -6.14 -2.45
N ARG A 91 -21.90 -6.65 -1.33
CA ARG A 91 -21.27 -7.74 -0.57
C ARG A 91 -21.08 -8.97 -1.45
N GLN A 92 -22.09 -9.34 -2.23
CA GLN A 92 -22.00 -10.47 -3.16
C GLN A 92 -20.93 -10.21 -4.22
N LYS A 93 -20.91 -9.03 -4.84
CA LYS A 93 -19.87 -8.65 -5.81
C LYS A 93 -18.46 -8.75 -5.23
N ILE A 94 -18.24 -8.23 -4.01
CA ILE A 94 -16.95 -8.36 -3.32
C ILE A 94 -16.63 -9.84 -3.09
N SER A 95 -17.60 -10.62 -2.62
CA SER A 95 -17.46 -12.06 -2.37
C SER A 95 -17.06 -12.85 -3.62
N ASP A 96 -17.58 -12.48 -4.79
CA ASP A 96 -17.29 -13.12 -6.08
C ASP A 96 -15.89 -12.75 -6.60
N ILE A 97 -15.41 -11.54 -6.30
CA ILE A 97 -14.07 -11.08 -6.66
C ILE A 97 -13.00 -11.74 -5.78
N LEU A 98 -13.29 -11.89 -4.49
CA LEU A 98 -12.38 -12.40 -3.49
C LEU A 98 -12.46 -13.94 -3.42
N VAL A 99 -11.63 -14.63 -4.21
CA VAL A 99 -11.55 -16.11 -4.26
C VAL A 99 -10.79 -16.75 -3.09
N GLU A 100 -9.70 -16.13 -2.62
CA GLU A 100 -8.91 -16.55 -1.48
C GLU A 100 -9.57 -16.25 -0.13
N GLN A 101 -9.07 -16.89 0.94
CA GLN A 101 -9.58 -16.72 2.31
C GLN A 101 -9.07 -15.45 3.00
N SER A 102 -7.88 -14.97 2.64
CA SER A 102 -7.26 -13.79 3.22
C SER A 102 -6.49 -13.00 2.17
N TYR A 103 -6.38 -11.69 2.39
CA TYR A 103 -5.73 -10.77 1.47
C TYR A 103 -4.85 -9.77 2.20
N PRO A 104 -3.69 -9.40 1.64
CA PRO A 104 -2.99 -8.19 2.03
C PRO A 104 -3.91 -6.99 1.79
N VAL A 105 -3.89 -6.03 2.71
CA VAL A 105 -4.65 -4.78 2.58
C VAL A 105 -3.80 -3.56 2.91
N ALA A 106 -4.15 -2.44 2.29
CA ALA A 106 -3.78 -1.10 2.75
C ALA A 106 -5.06 -0.34 3.10
N GLU A 107 -5.16 0.12 4.34
CA GLU A 107 -6.34 0.79 4.90
C GLU A 107 -6.05 2.26 5.12
N LEU A 108 -6.87 3.11 4.54
CA LEU A 108 -6.87 4.55 4.73
C LEU A 108 -8.15 4.96 5.45
N ASN A 109 -8.03 5.56 6.62
CA ASN A 109 -9.10 6.32 7.25
C ASN A 109 -8.84 7.80 6.99
N CYS A 110 -9.81 8.46 6.37
CA CYS A 110 -9.80 9.88 6.07
C CYS A 110 -11.20 10.40 6.31
N ASP A 111 -11.34 11.61 6.86
CA ASP A 111 -12.65 12.25 7.12
C ASP A 111 -13.54 12.45 5.86
N ARG A 112 -13.08 12.05 4.68
CA ARG A 112 -13.82 12.00 3.41
C ARG A 112 -14.24 10.58 2.99
N GLY A 113 -14.30 9.66 3.95
CA GLY A 113 -14.60 8.26 3.73
C GLY A 113 -13.37 7.36 3.86
N ASP A 114 -13.63 6.13 4.32
CA ASP A 114 -12.62 5.09 4.46
C ASP A 114 -12.36 4.41 3.11
N GLN A 115 -11.11 4.04 2.89
CA GLN A 115 -10.70 3.30 1.69
C GLN A 115 -9.91 2.07 2.12
N THR A 116 -10.26 0.91 1.56
CA THR A 116 -9.52 -0.33 1.78
C THR A 116 -9.07 -0.87 0.42
N TYR A 117 -7.76 -0.87 0.20
CA TYR A 117 -7.14 -1.45 -1.00
C TYR A 117 -6.78 -2.89 -0.72
N VAL A 118 -7.35 -3.80 -1.49
CA VAL A 118 -7.12 -5.25 -1.38
C VAL A 118 -6.22 -5.68 -2.53
N LEU A 119 -5.07 -6.29 -2.22
CA LEU A 119 -4.16 -6.80 -3.23
C LEU A 119 -4.68 -8.15 -3.77
N LEU A 120 -5.18 -8.16 -5.00
CA LEU A 120 -5.68 -9.38 -5.64
C LEU A 120 -4.53 -10.20 -6.24
N ASN A 121 -3.51 -9.51 -6.75
CA ASN A 121 -2.23 -10.04 -7.22
C ASN A 121 -1.26 -8.86 -7.41
N ASP A 122 -0.04 -9.14 -7.88
CA ASP A 122 1.03 -8.15 -8.07
C ASP A 122 0.67 -6.98 -9.02
N ARG A 123 -0.41 -7.12 -9.80
CA ARG A 123 -0.83 -6.14 -10.82
C ARG A 123 -2.26 -5.64 -10.65
N GLN A 124 -3.02 -6.13 -9.67
CA GLN A 124 -4.42 -5.76 -9.50
C GLN A 124 -4.77 -5.46 -8.04
N LEU A 125 -5.45 -4.34 -7.84
CA LEU A 125 -6.11 -3.97 -6.60
C LEU A 125 -7.62 -3.95 -6.78
N LEU A 126 -8.32 -4.27 -5.69
CA LEU A 126 -9.70 -3.86 -5.48
C LEU A 126 -9.71 -2.75 -4.43
N ALA A 127 -10.13 -1.54 -4.80
CA ALA A 127 -10.46 -0.52 -3.82
C ALA A 127 -11.91 -0.72 -3.36
N ILE A 128 -12.12 -0.68 -2.05
CA ILE A 128 -13.43 -0.66 -1.40
C ILE A 128 -13.55 0.70 -0.71
N TYR A 129 -14.41 1.57 -1.25
CA TYR A 129 -14.69 2.90 -0.71
C TYR A 129 -15.90 2.83 0.21
N ARG A 130 -15.88 3.58 1.31
CA ARG A 130 -16.99 3.67 2.27
C ARG A 130 -17.15 5.10 2.77
N ASP A 131 -18.35 5.64 2.58
CA ASP A 131 -18.77 6.91 3.18
C ASP A 131 -20.10 6.69 3.89
N GLY A 132 -20.03 6.66 5.23
CA GLY A 132 -21.16 6.25 6.08
C GLY A 132 -21.67 4.86 5.72
N ASP A 133 -22.94 4.78 5.29
CA ASP A 133 -23.60 3.53 4.89
C ASP A 133 -23.45 3.21 3.39
N VAL A 134 -22.79 4.06 2.63
CA VAL A 134 -22.64 3.92 1.17
C VAL A 134 -21.23 3.43 0.86
N GLY A 135 -21.17 2.27 0.23
CA GLY A 135 -19.95 1.66 -0.27
C GLY A 135 -19.93 1.58 -1.79
N ALA A 136 -18.73 1.59 -2.35
CA ALA A 136 -18.44 1.34 -3.75
C ALA A 136 -17.18 0.51 -3.90
N ILE A 137 -17.00 -0.12 -5.05
CA ILE A 137 -15.77 -0.82 -5.40
C ILE A 137 -15.23 -0.37 -6.73
N GLU A 138 -13.92 -0.39 -6.87
CA GLU A 138 -13.23 -0.08 -8.11
C GLU A 138 -12.03 -1.01 -8.28
N ARG A 139 -11.76 -1.41 -9.52
CA ARG A 139 -10.58 -2.19 -9.86
C ARG A 139 -9.49 -1.26 -10.34
N LEU A 140 -8.29 -1.44 -9.81
CA LEU A 140 -7.11 -0.73 -10.26
C LEU A 140 -6.08 -1.72 -10.80
N ALA A 141 -5.43 -1.33 -11.89
CA ALA A 141 -4.30 -2.05 -12.46
C ALA A 141 -3.00 -1.30 -12.15
N ARG A 142 -1.91 -2.04 -11.96
CA ARG A 142 -0.59 -1.43 -11.83
C ARG A 142 -0.22 -0.75 -13.16
N ARG A 143 0.20 0.51 -13.10
CA ARG A 143 0.63 1.30 -14.26
C ARG A 143 2.01 0.91 -14.75
#